data_AF-A0A645E0Y5-F1
#
_entry.id   AF-A0A645E0Y5-F1
#
_cell.length_a   1.000
_cell.length_b   1.000
_cell.length_c   1.000
_cell.angle_alpha   90.00
_cell.angle_beta   90.00
_cell.angle_gamma   90.00
#
_symmetry.space_group_name_H-M   'P 1'
#
loop_
_entity.id
_entity.type
_entity.pdbx_description
1 polymer ?
#
loop_
_entity_poly.entity_id
_entity_poly.type
_entity_poly.pdbx_seq_one_letter_code
_entity_poly.pdbx_strand_id
1 'polypeptide(L)'
;MFYHNFASKDDLYLECVKRCFDSLIDFIEKQDIGTDPQKYLAVRLEFLRDNKNYARLFFESLMQPPRSLESSINEIKKEFDSLNKNIYMNILNSVKLRNGITYENAMNYFTLMQTMFNGYFSSPISNEISIAECIDLHEEYLSKIIDFMIFGIAERG
;
A
#
# COMPACT_ATOMS: atom_id res chain seq x y z
N MET A 1 -29.64 -12.24 6.93
CA MET A 1 -29.60 -11.97 8.39
C MET A 1 -28.19 -11.51 8.83
N PHE A 2 -27.57 -10.56 8.10
CA PHE A 2 -26.21 -10.07 8.41
C PHE A 2 -26.20 -8.68 9.09
N TYR A 3 -27.34 -7.98 9.17
CA TYR A 3 -27.44 -6.63 9.72
C TYR A 3 -27.55 -6.56 11.26
N HIS A 4 -27.71 -7.69 11.97
CA HIS A 4 -27.91 -7.67 13.43
C HIS A 4 -26.61 -7.60 14.26
N ASN A 5 -25.44 -7.77 13.63
CA ASN A 5 -24.15 -7.75 14.32
C ASN A 5 -23.43 -6.40 14.24
N PHE A 6 -23.99 -5.42 13.53
CA PHE A 6 -23.35 -4.11 13.29
C PHE A 6 -24.33 -2.99 13.61
N ALA A 7 -23.86 -1.96 14.31
CA ALA A 7 -24.70 -0.85 14.75
C ALA A 7 -25.10 0.07 13.58
N SER A 8 -24.31 0.11 12.50
CA SER A 8 -24.60 0.89 11.30
C SER A 8 -23.99 0.27 10.01
N LYS A 9 -24.35 0.84 8.86
CA LYS A 9 -23.69 0.51 7.57
C LYS A 9 -22.20 0.89 7.57
N ASP A 10 -21.84 1.95 8.28
CA ASP A 10 -20.47 2.42 8.39
C ASP A 10 -19.64 1.44 9.22
N ASP A 11 -20.19 0.90 10.31
CA ASP A 11 -19.52 -0.13 11.12
C ASP A 11 -19.29 -1.42 10.32
N LEU A 12 -20.29 -1.83 9.53
CA LEU A 12 -20.14 -2.97 8.63
C LEU A 12 -19.06 -2.72 7.57
N TYR A 13 -19.02 -1.51 7.00
CA TYR A 13 -17.99 -1.13 6.03
C TYR A 13 -16.60 -1.14 6.66
N LEU A 14 -16.42 -0.54 7.83
CA LEU A 14 -15.15 -0.51 8.56
C LEU A 14 -14.66 -1.92 8.91
N GLU A 15 -15.55 -2.80 9.34
CA GLU A 15 -15.20 -4.22 9.59
C GLU A 15 -14.74 -4.93 8.31
N CYS A 16 -15.41 -4.68 7.18
CA CYS A 16 -15.00 -5.23 5.89
C CYS A 16 -13.62 -4.71 5.46
N VAL A 17 -13.35 -3.41 5.64
CA VAL A 17 -12.03 -2.81 5.38
C VAL A 17 -10.98 -3.43 6.30
N LYS A 18 -11.26 -3.56 7.60
CA LYS A 18 -10.35 -4.20 8.55
C LYS A 18 -9.99 -5.62 8.12
N ARG A 19 -10.99 -6.46 7.86
CA ARG A 19 -10.76 -7.85 7.41
C ARG A 19 -9.96 -7.92 6.11
N CYS A 20 -10.18 -6.98 5.20
CA CYS A 20 -9.40 -6.88 3.98
C CYS A 20 -7.91 -6.64 4.27
N PHE A 21 -7.58 -5.68 5.13
CA PHE A 21 -6.19 -5.40 5.51
C PHE A 21 -5.58 -6.55 6.33
N ASP A 22 -6.28 -7.07 7.34
CA ASP A 22 -5.81 -8.20 8.15
C ASP A 22 -5.47 -9.40 7.26
N SER A 23 -6.36 -9.75 6.31
CA SER A 23 -6.17 -10.88 5.41
C SER A 23 -5.00 -10.68 4.45
N LEU A 24 -4.80 -9.44 3.97
CA LEU A 24 -3.67 -9.10 3.11
C LEU A 24 -2.34 -9.20 3.88
N ILE A 25 -2.29 -8.66 5.10
CA ILE A 25 -1.12 -8.74 5.99
C ILE A 25 -0.77 -10.20 6.25
N ASP A 26 -1.74 -11.00 6.72
CA ASP A 26 -1.59 -12.43 6.97
C ASP A 26 -1.08 -13.21 5.75
N PHE A 27 -1.51 -12.81 4.55
CA PHE A 27 -1.07 -13.43 3.31
C PHE A 27 0.39 -13.07 2.99
N ILE A 28 0.75 -11.79 3.08
CA ILE A 28 2.09 -11.26 2.83
C ILE A 28 3.11 -11.87 3.80
N GLU A 29 2.79 -11.92 5.10
CA GLU A 29 3.71 -12.42 6.14
C GLU A 29 4.05 -13.91 6.01
N LYS A 30 3.20 -14.69 5.33
CA LYS A 30 3.46 -16.10 5.03
C LYS A 30 4.36 -16.30 3.82
N GLN A 31 4.65 -15.25 3.06
CA GLN A 31 5.53 -15.31 1.89
C GLN A 31 6.96 -14.95 2.28
N ASP A 32 7.92 -15.67 1.71
CA ASP A 32 9.33 -15.30 1.79
C ASP A 32 9.63 -14.16 0.80
N ILE A 33 9.37 -12.92 1.18
CA ILE A 33 9.59 -11.75 0.30
C ILE A 33 11.09 -11.41 0.18
N GLY A 34 11.88 -11.76 1.19
CA GLY A 34 13.28 -11.38 1.27
C GLY A 34 13.46 -9.86 1.20
N THR A 35 14.35 -9.40 0.32
CA THR A 35 14.67 -7.98 0.11
C THR A 35 14.29 -7.51 -1.30
N ASP A 36 13.47 -8.27 -2.02
CA ASP A 36 13.05 -7.93 -3.38
C ASP A 36 11.73 -7.13 -3.36
N PRO A 37 11.76 -5.83 -3.69
CA PRO A 37 10.55 -5.01 -3.77
C PRO A 37 9.54 -5.53 -4.79
N GLN A 38 10.00 -6.10 -5.90
CA GLN A 38 9.11 -6.58 -6.96
C GLN A 38 8.38 -7.84 -6.51
N LYS A 39 9.04 -8.69 -5.70
CA LYS A 39 8.39 -9.85 -5.07
C LYS A 39 7.28 -9.42 -4.11
N TYR A 40 7.53 -8.39 -3.28
CA TYR A 40 6.48 -7.82 -2.42
C TYR A 40 5.27 -7.34 -3.23
N LEU A 41 5.49 -6.56 -4.28
CA LEU A 41 4.41 -6.06 -5.13
C LEU A 41 3.66 -7.19 -5.83
N ALA A 42 4.38 -8.20 -6.33
CA ALA A 42 3.79 -9.36 -6.98
C ALA A 42 2.89 -10.16 -6.02
N VAL A 43 3.35 -10.42 -4.79
CA VAL A 43 2.57 -11.12 -3.74
C VAL A 43 1.31 -10.34 -3.38
N ARG A 44 1.43 -9.03 -3.17
CA ARG A 44 0.29 -8.16 -2.90
C ARG A 44 -0.72 -8.20 -4.05
N LEU A 45 -0.25 -8.09 -5.29
CA LEU A 45 -1.07 -8.14 -6.49
C LEU A 45 -1.79 -9.48 -6.67
N GLU A 46 -1.10 -10.59 -6.40
CA GLU A 46 -1.66 -11.94 -6.43
C GLU A 46 -2.88 -12.04 -5.49
N PHE A 47 -2.70 -11.65 -4.22
CA PHE A 47 -3.80 -11.65 -3.26
C PHE A 47 -5.00 -10.84 -3.73
N LEU A 48 -4.77 -9.62 -4.23
CA LEU A 48 -5.85 -8.72 -4.65
C LEU A 48 -6.56 -9.25 -5.91
N ARG A 49 -5.83 -9.85 -6.85
CA ARG A 49 -6.42 -10.49 -8.04
C ARG A 49 -7.32 -11.67 -7.69
N ASP A 50 -6.88 -12.49 -6.74
CA ASP A 50 -7.65 -13.66 -6.27
C ASP A 50 -8.85 -13.25 -5.39
N ASN A 51 -8.80 -12.06 -4.79
CA ASN A 51 -9.83 -11.54 -3.90
C ASN A 51 -10.40 -10.20 -4.40
N LYS A 52 -11.09 -10.21 -5.54
CA LYS A 52 -11.61 -8.99 -6.22
C LYS A 52 -12.42 -8.04 -5.33
N ASN A 53 -13.21 -8.59 -4.40
CA ASN A 53 -13.97 -7.76 -3.45
C ASN A 53 -13.05 -7.02 -2.46
N TYR A 54 -11.98 -7.68 -2.02
CA TYR A 54 -10.94 -7.05 -1.19
C TYR A 54 -10.10 -6.07 -1.98
N ALA A 55 -9.76 -6.37 -3.25
CA ALA A 55 -9.09 -5.39 -4.10
C ALA A 55 -9.83 -4.07 -4.14
N ARG A 56 -11.13 -4.11 -4.43
CA ARG A 56 -11.96 -2.90 -4.46
C ARG A 56 -11.94 -2.15 -3.13
N LEU A 57 -12.22 -2.82 -2.01
CA LEU A 57 -12.23 -2.20 -0.67
C LEU A 57 -10.88 -1.59 -0.31
N PHE A 58 -9.79 -2.30 -0.59
CA PHE A 58 -8.43 -1.85 -0.33
C PHE A 58 -8.13 -0.55 -1.07
N PHE A 59 -8.32 -0.52 -2.39
CA PHE A 59 -8.01 0.67 -3.18
C PHE A 59 -8.96 1.84 -2.92
N GLU A 60 -10.26 1.60 -2.72
CA GLU A 60 -11.19 2.64 -2.30
C GLU A 60 -10.76 3.26 -0.95
N SER A 61 -10.35 2.43 0.02
CA SER A 61 -9.88 2.92 1.33
C SER A 61 -8.54 3.67 1.29
N LEU A 62 -7.70 3.39 0.29
CA LEU A 62 -6.41 4.07 0.10
C LEU A 62 -6.55 5.37 -0.69
N MET A 63 -7.30 5.33 -1.79
CA MET A 63 -7.36 6.41 -2.77
C MET A 63 -8.51 7.38 -2.49
N GLN A 64 -9.69 6.86 -2.13
CA GLN A 64 -10.90 7.66 -1.99
C GLN A 64 -11.70 7.27 -0.73
N PRO A 65 -11.08 7.32 0.47
CA PRO A 65 -11.78 6.96 1.70
C PRO A 65 -12.99 7.90 1.92
N PRO A 66 -14.15 7.39 2.37
CA PRO A 66 -15.26 8.25 2.78
C PRO A 66 -14.80 9.22 3.88
N ARG A 67 -14.99 10.53 3.65
CA ARG A 67 -14.45 11.59 4.52
C ARG A 67 -14.87 11.46 6.00
N SER A 68 -16.08 10.96 6.26
CA SER A 68 -16.56 10.72 7.63
C SER A 68 -15.85 9.57 8.34
N LEU A 69 -15.23 8.65 7.58
CA LEU A 69 -14.60 7.43 8.08
C LEU A 69 -13.07 7.46 7.98
N GLU A 70 -12.49 8.52 7.43
CA GLU A 70 -11.05 8.64 7.14
C GLU A 70 -10.19 8.36 8.37
N SER A 71 -10.55 8.91 9.54
CA SER A 71 -9.82 8.67 10.79
C SER A 71 -9.81 7.18 11.18
N SER A 72 -10.96 6.52 11.10
CA SER A 72 -11.09 5.09 11.42
C SER A 72 -10.36 4.20 10.42
N ILE A 73 -10.40 4.54 9.13
CA ILE A 73 -9.65 3.84 8.08
C ILE A 73 -8.15 4.01 8.29
N ASN A 74 -7.68 5.20 8.65
CA ASN A 74 -6.28 5.45 8.97
C ASN A 74 -5.82 4.67 10.20
N GLU A 75 -6.69 4.45 11.19
CA GLU A 75 -6.37 3.56 12.32
C GLU A 75 -6.19 2.11 11.86
N ILE A 76 -7.12 1.59 11.05
CA ILE A 76 -7.05 0.23 10.49
C ILE A 76 -5.75 0.01 9.70
N LYS A 77 -5.33 1.02 8.94
CA LYS A 77 -4.13 0.93 8.07
C LYS A 77 -2.80 0.88 8.81
N LYS A 78 -2.74 1.24 10.10
CA LYS A 78 -1.45 1.35 10.83
C LYS A 78 -0.62 0.08 10.80
N GLU A 79 -1.24 -1.08 10.91
CA GLU A 79 -0.53 -2.37 10.87
C GLU A 79 0.06 -2.63 9.47
N PHE A 80 -0.71 -2.33 8.42
CA PHE A 80 -0.24 -2.42 7.04
C PHE A 80 0.88 -1.41 6.73
N ASP A 81 0.76 -0.17 7.22
CA ASP A 81 1.78 0.85 7.07
C ASP A 81 3.09 0.44 7.79
N SER A 82 2.97 -0.23 8.94
CA SER A 82 4.10 -0.78 9.69
C SER A 82 4.77 -1.93 8.95
N LEU A 83 3.99 -2.84 8.36
CA LEU A 83 4.48 -3.90 7.48
C LEU A 83 5.26 -3.32 6.28
N ASN A 84 4.68 -2.34 5.58
CA ASN A 84 5.32 -1.69 4.43
C ASN A 84 6.63 -1.01 4.83
N LYS A 85 6.64 -0.33 5.98
CA LYS A 85 7.85 0.29 6.52
C LYS A 85 8.94 -0.75 6.73
N ASN A 86 8.63 -1.88 7.37
CA ASN A 86 9.58 -2.97 7.58
C ASN A 86 10.13 -3.56 6.27
N ILE A 87 9.28 -3.69 5.25
CA ILE A 87 9.70 -4.15 3.92
C ILE A 87 10.68 -3.16 3.29
N TYR A 88 10.38 -1.86 3.32
CA TYR A 88 11.30 -0.84 2.83
C TYR A 88 12.61 -0.80 3.62
N MET A 89 12.56 -0.99 4.94
CA MET A 89 13.77 -1.12 5.77
C MET A 89 14.65 -2.28 5.29
N ASN A 90 14.06 -3.45 5.05
CA ASN A 90 14.80 -4.62 4.58
C ASN A 90 15.42 -4.40 3.20
N ILE A 91 14.69 -3.75 2.28
CA ILE A 91 15.22 -3.36 0.97
C ILE A 91 16.41 -2.40 1.13
N LEU A 92 16.29 -1.37 1.96
CA LEU A 92 17.37 -0.41 2.21
C LEU A 92 18.60 -1.08 2.82
N ASN A 93 18.42 -2.06 3.72
CA ASN A 93 19.52 -2.81 4.32
C ASN A 93 20.21 -3.76 3.32
N SER A 94 19.58 -4.08 2.20
CA SER A 94 20.14 -4.95 1.16
C SER A 94 21.03 -4.21 0.14
N VAL A 95 21.01 -2.88 0.15
CA VAL A 95 21.78 -2.04 -0.79
C VAL A 95 22.83 -1.23 -0.05
N LYS A 96 23.96 -0.99 -0.72
CA LYS A 96 24.90 0.03 -0.25
C LYS A 96 24.38 1.40 -0.68
N LEU A 97 24.16 2.29 0.28
CA LEU A 97 23.73 3.66 0.02
C LEU A 97 24.87 4.50 -0.57
N ARG A 98 24.54 5.48 -1.42
CA ARG A 98 25.50 6.46 -1.95
C ARG A 98 26.13 7.28 -0.84
N ASN A 99 27.35 7.75 -1.08
CA ASN A 99 28.03 8.72 -0.21
C ASN A 99 27.13 9.94 0.04
N GLY A 100 26.97 10.31 1.32
CA GLY A 100 26.12 11.43 1.74
C GLY A 100 24.65 11.09 1.97
N ILE A 101 24.20 9.87 1.67
CA ILE A 101 22.84 9.40 1.98
C ILE A 101 22.87 8.59 3.27
N THR A 102 22.16 9.08 4.28
CA THR A 102 21.91 8.32 5.51
C THR A 102 20.70 7.41 5.34
N TYR A 103 20.62 6.36 6.16
CA TYR A 103 19.45 5.49 6.24
C TYR A 103 18.17 6.27 6.55
N GLU A 104 18.24 7.22 7.48
CA GLU A 104 17.11 8.10 7.83
C GLU A 104 16.64 8.93 6.62
N ASN A 105 17.57 9.53 5.87
CA ASN A 105 17.23 10.31 4.68
C ASN A 105 16.58 9.43 3.61
N ALA A 106 17.09 8.21 3.40
CA ALA A 106 16.50 7.26 2.47
C ALA A 106 15.08 6.86 2.92
N MET A 107 14.87 6.60 4.21
CA MET A 107 13.56 6.21 4.72
C MET A 107 12.53 7.34 4.65
N ASN A 108 12.95 8.57 4.96
CA ASN A 108 12.12 9.76 4.81
C ASN A 108 11.76 9.99 3.33
N TYR A 109 12.71 9.80 2.41
CA TYR A 109 12.45 9.87 0.98
C TYR A 109 11.41 8.84 0.53
N PHE A 110 11.53 7.59 0.99
CA PHE A 110 10.54 6.54 0.69
C PHE A 110 9.14 6.88 1.18
N THR A 111 9.04 7.37 2.41
CA THR A 111 7.76 7.77 3.03
C THR A 111 7.12 8.93 2.27
N LEU A 112 7.92 9.94 1.89
CA LEU A 112 7.45 11.09 1.13
C LEU A 112 6.96 10.68 -0.26
N MET A 113 7.73 9.86 -0.97
CA MET A 113 7.36 9.36 -2.30
C MET A 113 6.08 8.54 -2.27
N GLN A 114 5.92 7.65 -1.28
CA GLN A 114 4.68 6.89 -1.12
C GLN A 114 3.49 7.80 -0.80
N THR A 115 3.67 8.81 0.05
CA THR A 115 2.62 9.79 0.37
C THR A 115 2.20 10.57 -0.88
N MET A 116 3.16 11.06 -1.67
CA MET A 116 2.89 11.77 -2.92
C MET A 116 2.21 10.87 -3.95
N PHE A 117 2.66 9.61 -4.05
CA PHE A 117 2.10 8.63 -4.96
C PHE A 117 0.63 8.32 -4.62
N ASN A 118 0.35 8.03 -3.36
CA ASN A 118 -1.03 7.83 -2.90
C ASN A 118 -1.88 9.08 -3.16
N GLY A 119 -1.34 10.27 -2.87
CA GLY A 119 -2.01 11.55 -3.14
C GLY A 119 -2.33 11.79 -4.62
N TYR A 120 -1.48 11.35 -5.55
CA TYR A 120 -1.75 11.41 -6.99
C TYR A 120 -2.99 10.58 -7.36
N PHE A 121 -3.12 9.37 -6.81
CA PHE A 121 -4.30 8.51 -7.03
C PHE A 121 -5.53 8.92 -6.21
N SER A 122 -5.37 9.72 -5.16
CA SER A 122 -6.46 10.40 -4.46
C SER A 122 -6.91 11.71 -5.11
N SER A 123 -6.22 12.16 -6.17
CA SER A 123 -6.54 13.43 -6.83
C SER A 123 -7.79 13.33 -7.72
N PRO A 124 -8.40 14.45 -8.14
CA PRO A 124 -9.57 14.43 -9.03
C PRO A 124 -9.38 13.65 -10.34
N ILE A 125 -8.14 13.41 -10.77
CA ILE A 125 -7.82 12.60 -11.95
C ILE A 125 -8.36 11.17 -11.80
N SER A 126 -8.39 10.60 -10.59
CA SER A 126 -8.96 9.27 -10.37
C SER A 126 -10.47 9.23 -10.49
N ASN A 127 -11.16 10.37 -10.51
CA ASN A 127 -12.60 10.45 -10.80
C ASN A 127 -12.92 10.46 -12.30
N GLU A 128 -11.92 10.68 -13.16
CA GLU A 128 -12.09 10.70 -14.63
C GLU A 128 -11.98 9.30 -15.25
N ILE A 129 -11.46 8.33 -14.50
CA ILE A 129 -11.26 6.95 -14.92
C ILE A 129 -12.05 5.97 -14.03
N SER A 130 -12.25 4.75 -14.51
CA SER A 130 -12.92 3.73 -13.69
C SER A 130 -12.03 3.27 -12.53
N ILE A 131 -12.63 2.78 -11.43
CA ILE A 131 -11.85 2.22 -10.31
C ILE A 131 -10.93 1.08 -10.75
N ALA A 132 -11.35 0.25 -11.71
CA ALA A 132 -10.52 -0.83 -12.25
C ALA A 132 -9.29 -0.29 -12.99
N GLU A 133 -9.48 0.71 -13.83
CA GLU A 133 -8.38 1.38 -14.55
C GLU A 133 -7.42 2.11 -13.59
N CYS A 134 -7.96 2.74 -12.55
CA CYS A 134 -7.18 3.38 -11.50
C CYS A 134 -6.29 2.38 -10.77
N ILE A 135 -6.82 1.20 -10.45
CA ILE A 135 -6.07 0.09 -9.83
C ILE A 135 -4.93 -0.39 -10.72
N ASP A 136 -5.21 -0.63 -12.01
CA ASP A 136 -4.20 -1.12 -12.96
C ASP A 136 -3.06 -0.10 -13.13
N LEU A 137 -3.38 1.18 -13.28
CA LEU A 137 -2.38 2.26 -13.36
C LEU A 137 -1.57 2.41 -12.07
N HIS A 138 -2.22 2.31 -10.91
CA HIS A 138 -1.55 2.38 -9.62
C HIS A 138 -0.49 1.30 -9.49
N GLU A 139 -0.83 0.06 -9.80
CA GLU A 139 0.11 -1.05 -9.60
C GLU A 139 1.24 -1.02 -10.65
N GLU A 140 0.95 -0.63 -11.89
CA GLU A 140 1.98 -0.42 -12.92
C GLU A 140 2.99 0.67 -12.50
N TYR A 141 2.49 1.82 -12.02
CA TYR A 141 3.36 2.94 -11.67
C TYR A 141 4.11 2.71 -10.36
N LEU A 142 3.52 2.01 -9.40
CA LEU A 142 4.15 1.72 -8.11
C LEU A 142 5.43 0.90 -8.30
N SER A 143 5.39 -0.12 -9.17
CA SER A 143 6.56 -0.95 -9.51
C SER A 143 7.71 -0.13 -10.09
N LYS A 144 7.41 0.76 -11.05
CA LYS A 144 8.40 1.64 -11.69
C LYS A 144 8.98 2.67 -10.71
N ILE A 145 8.14 3.26 -9.87
CA ILE A 145 8.57 4.28 -8.91
C ILE A 145 9.51 3.69 -7.86
N ILE A 146 9.20 2.50 -7.33
CA ILE A 146 10.10 1.84 -6.37
C ILE A 146 11.46 1.53 -7.00
N ASP A 147 11.49 1.06 -8.25
CA ASP A 147 12.74 0.87 -8.99
C ASP A 147 13.55 2.16 -9.11
N PHE A 148 12.91 3.26 -9.55
CA PHE A 148 13.57 4.56 -9.67
C PHE A 148 14.09 5.09 -8.33
N MET A 149 13.32 4.90 -7.27
CA MET A 149 13.70 5.33 -5.92
C MET A 149 14.96 4.60 -5.45
N ILE A 150 14.99 3.27 -5.59
CA ILE A 150 16.16 2.46 -5.22
C ILE A 150 17.36 2.85 -6.07
N PHE A 151 17.19 2.98 -7.39
CA PHE A 151 18.23 3.44 -8.29
C PHE A 151 18.75 4.84 -7.91
N GLY A 152 17.91 5.72 -7.37
CA GLY A 152 18.28 7.07 -6.93
C GLY A 152 19.19 7.08 -5.69
N ILE A 153 19.07 6.11 -4.79
CA ILE A 153 19.74 6.11 -3.49
C ILE A 153 20.88 5.08 -3.36
N ALA A 154 20.83 4.00 -4.12
CA ALA A 154 21.83 2.95 -4.09
C ALA A 154 23.11 3.39 -4.81
N GLU A 155 24.27 3.06 -4.24
CA GLU A 155 25.56 3.21 -4.91
C GLU A 155 25.54 2.39 -6.20
N ARG A 156 26.06 2.99 -7.28
CA ARG A 156 26.18 2.26 -8.54
C ARG A 156 27.38 1.32 -8.41
N GLY A 157 27.14 0.04 -8.66
CA GLY A 157 28.21 -0.91 -8.97
C GLY A 157 28.94 -0.54 -10.25
#